data_AF-A0A444XSW5-F1
#
_entry.id   AF-A0A444XSW5-F1
#
_cell.length_a   1.000
_cell.length_b   1.000
_cell.length_c   1.000
_cell.angle_alpha   90.00
_cell.angle_beta   90.00
_cell.angle_gamma   90.00
#
_symmetry.space_group_name_H-M   'P 1'
#
loop_
_entity.id
_entity.type
_entity.pdbx_description
1 polymer ?
#
loop_
_entity_poly.entity_id
_entity_poly.type
_entity_poly.pdbx_seq_one_letter_code
_entity_poly.pdbx_strand_id
1 'polypeptide(L)'
;MRGHSVLLSALVERWRSETNTFHLPVSEVTVTLEDVTYILGLPINREPITGRSDSNHQFLVENCIACFSWKPGPQDHVLEKVNVAWVWRCRNTEPCDTQESVERYIRPHIFCVLGTVVFPNKSTTSLNSKFLPLLRNFHRISAYSWGQSVWHTYTDRCVVHHDTTIKRWMAHSYCNMQERGDMGVA
;
A
#
# COMPACT_ATOMS: atom_id res chain seq x y z
N MET A 1 -4.33 18.81 14.15
CA MET A 1 -4.40 17.33 14.06
C MET A 1 -4.74 16.63 15.40
N ARG A 2 -5.59 17.18 16.29
CA ARG A 2 -5.96 16.51 17.57
C ARG A 2 -7.34 15.81 17.56
N GLY A 3 -8.26 16.21 16.67
CA GLY A 3 -9.62 15.64 16.63
C GLY A 3 -9.74 14.27 15.92
N HIS A 4 -8.92 14.03 14.91
CA HIS A 4 -9.03 12.81 14.08
C HIS A 4 -8.60 11.55 14.83
N SER A 5 -7.71 11.65 15.83
CA SER A 5 -7.24 10.45 16.53
C SER A 5 -8.31 9.83 17.42
N VAL A 6 -9.26 10.63 17.94
CA VAL A 6 -10.33 10.11 18.81
C VAL A 6 -11.35 9.31 18.01
N LEU A 7 -11.77 9.84 16.86
CA LEU A 7 -12.69 9.15 15.94
C LEU A 7 -12.06 7.87 15.38
N LEU A 8 -10.78 7.94 14.98
CA LEU A 8 -10.06 6.77 14.50
C LEU A 8 -9.90 5.71 15.58
N SER A 9 -9.55 6.09 16.82
CA SER A 9 -9.50 5.13 17.93
C SER A 9 -10.86 4.49 18.21
N ALA A 10 -11.95 5.27 18.20
CA ALA A 10 -13.29 4.74 18.42
C ALA A 10 -13.72 3.75 17.32
N LEU A 11 -13.35 3.99 16.07
CA LEU A 11 -13.59 3.04 14.97
C LEU A 11 -12.75 1.76 15.13
N VAL A 12 -11.51 1.87 15.62
CA VAL A 12 -10.64 0.70 15.88
C VAL A 12 -11.20 -0.18 16.97
N GLU A 13 -11.68 0.42 18.06
CA GLU A 13 -12.28 -0.31 19.18
C GLU A 13 -13.58 -1.03 18.78
N ARG A 14 -14.27 -0.51 17.77
CA ARG A 14 -15.55 -1.04 17.26
C ARG A 14 -15.38 -2.04 16.11
N TRP A 15 -14.17 -2.22 15.58
CA TRP A 15 -13.88 -3.23 14.55
C TRP A 15 -13.90 -4.65 15.13
N ARG A 16 -14.49 -5.59 14.40
CA ARG A 16 -14.40 -7.04 14.65
C ARG A 16 -13.74 -7.71 13.45
N SER A 17 -12.59 -8.33 13.68
CA SER A 17 -11.76 -8.96 12.65
C SER A 17 -12.36 -10.28 12.17
N GLU A 18 -13.15 -10.95 13.01
CA GLU A 18 -13.78 -12.24 12.72
C GLU A 18 -14.85 -12.12 11.63
N THR A 19 -15.59 -11.01 11.65
CA THR A 19 -16.71 -10.75 10.73
C THR A 19 -16.40 -9.64 9.72
N ASN A 20 -15.26 -8.95 9.87
CA ASN A 20 -14.90 -7.74 9.11
C ASN A 20 -15.98 -6.65 9.19
N THR A 21 -16.54 -6.45 10.40
CA THR A 21 -17.62 -5.49 10.66
C THR A 21 -17.24 -4.43 11.70
N PHE A 22 -17.83 -3.25 11.56
CA PHE A 22 -17.86 -2.22 12.60
C PHE A 22 -19.15 -2.33 13.41
N HIS A 23 -19.02 -2.48 14.73
CA HIS A 23 -20.16 -2.38 15.64
C HIS A 23 -20.37 -0.93 16.04
N LEU A 24 -21.26 -0.24 15.33
CA LEU A 24 -21.70 1.10 15.68
C LEU A 24 -22.90 1.02 16.65
N PRO A 25 -23.18 2.06 17.45
CA PRO A 25 -24.29 2.08 18.41
C PRO A 25 -25.66 1.82 17.77
N VAL A 26 -25.80 2.10 16.47
CA VAL A 26 -27.06 2.04 15.73
C VAL A 26 -27.13 0.82 14.80
N SER A 27 -25.98 0.29 14.34
CA SER A 27 -25.95 -0.83 13.39
C SER A 27 -24.57 -1.49 13.28
N GLU A 28 -24.55 -2.67 12.68
CA GLU A 28 -23.32 -3.29 12.19
C GLU A 28 -23.08 -2.86 10.74
N VAL A 29 -21.86 -2.38 10.45
CA VAL A 29 -21.45 -2.01 9.08
C VAL A 29 -20.39 -2.99 8.63
N THR A 30 -20.71 -3.80 7.62
CA THR A 30 -19.76 -4.75 7.02
C THR A 30 -18.97 -4.03 5.93
N VAL A 31 -17.64 -4.06 6.01
CA VAL A 31 -16.79 -3.61 4.91
C VAL A 31 -16.72 -4.75 3.90
N THR A 32 -16.93 -4.46 2.64
CA THR A 32 -16.89 -5.43 1.54
C THR A 32 -15.70 -5.16 0.62
N LEU A 33 -15.44 -6.11 -0.28
CA LEU A 33 -14.44 -5.93 -1.34
C LEU A 33 -14.75 -4.73 -2.24
N GLU A 34 -16.03 -4.41 -2.44
CA GLU A 34 -16.46 -3.27 -3.26
C GLU A 34 -16.06 -1.94 -2.61
N ASP A 35 -16.20 -1.84 -1.28
CA ASP A 35 -15.79 -0.68 -0.51
C ASP A 35 -14.29 -0.40 -0.65
N VAL A 36 -13.45 -1.45 -0.72
CA VAL A 36 -12.00 -1.30 -0.97
C VAL A 36 -11.74 -0.65 -2.33
N THR A 37 -12.50 -1.02 -3.37
CA THR A 37 -12.41 -0.35 -4.67
C THR A 37 -12.88 1.09 -4.59
N TYR A 38 -13.99 1.39 -3.91
CA TYR A 38 -14.50 2.77 -3.83
C TYR A 38 -13.60 3.70 -3.02
N ILE A 39 -12.96 3.19 -1.96
CA ILE A 39 -12.11 3.98 -1.05
C ILE A 39 -10.72 4.22 -1.66
N LEU A 40 -10.14 3.20 -2.31
CA LEU A 40 -8.76 3.25 -2.81
C LEU A 40 -8.66 3.44 -4.33
N GLY A 41 -9.76 3.30 -5.08
CA GLY A 41 -9.77 3.31 -6.54
C GLY A 41 -9.04 2.13 -7.17
N LEU A 42 -8.80 1.05 -6.41
CA LEU A 42 -8.00 -0.09 -6.86
C LEU A 42 -8.89 -1.15 -7.51
N PRO A 43 -8.44 -1.78 -8.61
CA PRO A 43 -9.24 -2.78 -9.32
C PRO A 43 -9.30 -4.11 -8.56
N ILE A 44 -10.47 -4.75 -8.56
CA ILE A 44 -10.74 -6.02 -7.86
C ILE A 44 -10.98 -7.23 -8.78
N ASN A 45 -11.30 -7.05 -10.06
CA ASN A 45 -11.58 -8.15 -11.00
C ASN A 45 -10.48 -8.28 -12.05
N ARG A 46 -9.24 -8.42 -11.59
CA ARG A 46 -8.02 -8.38 -12.42
C ARG A 46 -7.13 -9.60 -12.14
N GLU A 47 -5.94 -9.67 -12.75
CA GLU A 47 -5.03 -10.79 -12.53
C GLU A 47 -4.58 -10.87 -11.06
N PRO A 48 -4.59 -12.06 -10.44
CA PRO A 48 -4.11 -12.21 -9.08
C PRO A 48 -2.62 -11.87 -9.01
N ILE A 49 -2.20 -11.27 -7.89
CA ILE A 49 -0.78 -10.94 -7.67
C ILE A 49 -0.03 -12.22 -7.31
N THR A 50 0.53 -12.88 -8.31
CA THR A 50 1.43 -14.03 -8.15
C THR A 50 2.88 -13.56 -8.27
N GLY A 51 3.50 -13.19 -7.14
CA GLY A 51 4.90 -12.78 -7.08
C GLY A 51 5.78 -13.87 -6.48
N ARG A 52 6.95 -14.14 -7.08
CA ARG A 52 8.02 -14.84 -6.37
C ARG A 52 8.61 -13.86 -5.34
N SER A 53 8.45 -14.18 -4.05
CA SER A 53 9.21 -13.56 -2.98
C SER A 53 10.49 -14.36 -2.81
N ASP A 54 11.58 -13.88 -3.41
CA ASP A 54 12.91 -14.45 -3.18
C ASP A 54 13.68 -13.53 -2.22
N SER A 55 14.11 -14.10 -1.10
CA SER A 55 14.90 -13.44 -0.06
C SER A 55 16.32 -13.12 -0.49
N ASN A 56 16.74 -13.61 -1.66
CA ASN A 56 18.10 -13.48 -2.15
C ASN A 56 18.46 -12.02 -2.44
N HIS A 57 19.59 -11.57 -1.89
CA HIS A 57 20.17 -10.25 -2.15
C HIS A 57 20.32 -9.97 -3.65
N GLN A 58 20.76 -10.96 -4.42
CA GLN A 58 20.94 -10.81 -5.87
C GLN A 58 19.61 -10.50 -6.57
N PHE A 59 18.54 -11.19 -6.18
CA PHE A 59 17.19 -10.95 -6.71
C PHE A 59 16.70 -9.53 -6.38
N LEU A 60 16.93 -9.04 -5.16
CA LEU A 60 16.61 -7.66 -4.79
C LEU A 60 17.36 -6.65 -5.67
N VAL A 61 18.69 -6.82 -5.81
CA VAL A 61 19.53 -5.90 -6.58
C VAL A 61 19.12 -5.88 -8.05
N GLU A 62 18.86 -7.03 -8.66
CA GLU A 62 18.42 -7.13 -10.05
C GLU A 62 17.08 -6.42 -10.28
N ASN A 63 16.11 -6.61 -9.39
CA ASN A 63 14.81 -5.95 -9.51
C ASN A 63 14.91 -4.44 -9.26
N CYS A 64 15.77 -3.98 -8.35
CA CYS A 64 16.07 -2.57 -8.15
C CYS A 64 16.65 -1.92 -9.43
N ILE A 65 17.63 -2.58 -10.06
CA ILE A 65 18.22 -2.10 -11.32
C ILE A 65 17.18 -2.14 -12.45
N ALA A 66 16.37 -3.20 -12.54
CA ALA A 66 15.35 -3.31 -13.58
C ALA A 66 14.25 -2.25 -13.45
N CYS A 67 13.82 -1.92 -12.23
CA CYS A 67 12.73 -0.97 -12.00
C CYS A 67 13.22 0.48 -12.04
N PHE A 68 14.39 0.75 -11.46
CA PHE A 68 14.86 2.10 -11.19
C PHE A 68 16.10 2.49 -11.98
N SER A 69 16.76 1.54 -12.67
CA SER A 69 18.05 1.72 -13.36
C SER A 69 19.24 2.01 -12.44
N TRP A 70 19.07 1.86 -11.13
CA TRP A 70 20.07 2.17 -10.12
C TRP A 70 20.37 0.95 -9.24
N LYS A 71 21.64 0.77 -8.90
CA LYS A 71 22.09 -0.27 -7.98
C LYS A 71 22.02 0.26 -6.53
N PRO A 72 21.32 -0.42 -5.62
CA PRO A 72 21.31 -0.04 -4.22
C PRO A 72 22.68 -0.32 -3.59
N GLY A 73 23.18 0.60 -2.78
CA GLY A 73 24.35 0.40 -1.93
C GLY A 73 24.03 -0.41 -0.67
N PRO A 74 25.04 -0.76 0.13
CA PRO A 74 24.87 -1.56 1.36
C PRO A 74 23.99 -0.89 2.43
N GLN A 75 23.85 0.44 2.39
CA GLN A 75 23.01 1.22 3.32
C GLN A 75 21.59 1.46 2.80
N ASP A 76 21.36 1.18 1.52
CA ASP A 76 20.11 1.51 0.82
C ASP A 76 19.07 0.38 0.94
N HIS A 77 19.46 -0.76 1.49
CA HIS A 77 18.58 -1.89 1.72
C HIS A 77 19.02 -2.68 2.96
N VAL A 78 18.07 -3.34 3.62
CA VAL A 78 18.31 -4.22 4.76
C VAL A 78 17.42 -5.44 4.59
N LEU A 79 18.04 -6.62 4.45
CA LEU A 79 17.33 -7.88 4.15
C LEU A 79 16.45 -7.70 2.89
N GLU A 80 15.17 -8.05 2.98
CA GLU A 80 14.16 -7.92 1.92
C GLU A 80 13.50 -6.53 1.87
N LYS A 81 14.19 -5.48 2.32
CA LYS A 81 13.61 -4.14 2.39
C LYS A 81 14.53 -3.10 1.77
N VAL A 82 13.93 -2.19 1.02
CA VAL A 82 14.61 -1.07 0.35
C VAL A 82 14.29 0.22 1.10
N ASN A 83 15.28 1.07 1.32
CA ASN A 83 15.11 2.35 2.01
C ASN A 83 14.30 3.33 1.13
N VAL A 84 13.27 3.94 1.71
CA VAL A 84 12.42 4.94 1.04
C VAL A 84 13.24 6.12 0.52
N ALA A 85 14.24 6.58 1.27
CA ALA A 85 15.10 7.70 0.89
C ALA A 85 15.90 7.39 -0.40
N TRP A 86 16.36 6.15 -0.55
CA TRP A 86 17.05 5.73 -1.77
C TRP A 86 16.11 5.68 -2.98
N VAL A 87 14.89 5.18 -2.80
CA VAL A 87 13.87 5.17 -3.86
C VAL A 87 13.54 6.60 -4.33
N TRP A 88 13.42 7.55 -3.40
CA TRP A 88 13.24 8.96 -3.76
C TRP A 88 14.43 9.54 -4.51
N ARG A 89 15.65 9.14 -4.17
CA ARG A 89 16.87 9.59 -4.88
C ARG A 89 16.86 9.12 -6.34
N CYS A 90 16.34 7.93 -6.61
CA CYS A 90 16.22 7.37 -7.96
C CYS A 90 15.24 8.15 -8.87
N ARG A 91 14.38 9.01 -8.30
CA ARG A 91 13.39 9.80 -9.05
C ARG A 91 13.99 11.01 -9.77
N ASN A 92 15.12 11.55 -9.30
CA ASN A 92 15.58 12.90 -9.64
C ASN A 92 16.66 12.94 -10.74
N THR A 93 16.76 11.90 -11.57
CA THR A 93 18.00 11.64 -12.31
C THR A 93 17.95 11.92 -13.80
N GLU A 94 16.78 11.98 -14.43
CA GLU A 94 16.67 12.22 -15.88
C GLU A 94 15.49 13.13 -16.24
N PRO A 95 15.61 13.94 -17.32
CA PRO A 95 14.48 14.65 -17.90
C PRO A 95 13.44 13.67 -18.44
N CYS A 96 12.16 14.00 -18.25
CA CYS A 96 11.02 13.18 -18.67
C CYS A 96 10.65 13.44 -20.14
N ASP A 97 11.59 13.22 -21.06
CA ASP A 97 11.40 13.56 -22.48
C ASP A 97 10.86 12.39 -23.31
N THR A 98 11.01 11.16 -22.82
CA THR A 98 10.55 9.94 -23.50
C THR A 98 9.58 9.16 -22.63
N GLN A 99 8.76 8.31 -23.26
CA GLN A 99 7.87 7.40 -22.55
C GLN A 99 8.62 6.53 -21.54
N GLU A 100 9.79 6.00 -21.89
CA GLU A 100 10.60 5.19 -20.97
C GLU A 100 11.10 5.99 -19.77
N SER A 101 11.50 7.26 -19.98
CA SER A 101 11.90 8.17 -18.90
C SER A 101 10.74 8.45 -17.94
N VAL A 102 9.53 8.67 -18.49
CA VAL A 102 8.31 8.88 -17.69
C VAL A 102 7.99 7.63 -16.86
N GLU A 103 8.06 6.44 -17.46
CA GLU A 103 7.82 5.21 -16.71
C GLU A 103 8.85 4.96 -15.62
N ARG A 104 10.14 5.23 -15.89
CA ARG A 104 11.21 5.17 -14.88
C ARG A 104 10.97 6.14 -13.74
N TYR A 105 10.41 7.32 -14.01
CA TYR A 105 10.04 8.29 -12.99
C TYR A 105 8.83 7.86 -12.15
N ILE A 106 7.84 7.23 -12.76
CA ILE A 106 6.59 6.82 -12.09
C ILE A 106 6.77 5.55 -11.26
N ARG A 107 7.62 4.59 -11.67
CA ARG A 107 7.83 3.33 -10.94
C ARG A 107 8.21 3.52 -9.46
N PRO A 108 9.18 4.40 -9.09
CA PRO A 108 9.47 4.73 -7.70
C PRO A 108 8.25 5.24 -6.94
N HIS A 109 7.42 6.06 -7.59
CA HIS A 109 6.21 6.61 -6.98
C HIS A 109 5.18 5.52 -6.67
N ILE A 110 4.91 4.64 -7.63
CA ILE A 110 4.02 3.49 -7.44
C ILE A 110 4.56 2.58 -6.32
N PHE A 111 5.87 2.32 -6.30
CA PHE A 111 6.50 1.50 -5.25
C PHE A 111 6.31 2.11 -3.85
N CYS A 112 6.50 3.43 -3.73
CA CYS A 112 6.27 4.15 -2.49
C CYS A 112 4.80 4.03 -2.06
N VAL A 113 3.84 4.33 -2.96
CA VAL A 113 2.40 4.23 -2.66
C VAL A 113 2.04 2.81 -2.21
N LEU A 114 2.55 1.78 -2.90
CA LEU A 114 2.31 0.39 -2.52
C LEU A 114 2.85 0.05 -1.13
N GLY A 115 4.05 0.49 -0.78
CA GLY A 115 4.67 0.12 0.50
C GLY A 115 4.34 1.04 1.69
N THR A 116 3.84 2.26 1.46
CA THR A 116 3.50 3.21 2.53
C THR A 116 2.00 3.39 2.73
N VAL A 117 1.21 3.37 1.65
CA VAL A 117 -0.24 3.62 1.68
C VAL A 117 -1.03 2.32 1.61
N VAL A 118 -0.74 1.49 0.61
CA VAL A 118 -1.55 0.30 0.29
C VAL A 118 -1.20 -0.89 1.20
N PHE A 119 0.09 -1.13 1.42
CA PHE A 119 0.62 -2.20 2.27
C PHE A 119 1.59 -1.65 3.31
N PRO A 120 1.13 -0.77 4.21
CA PRO A 120 1.98 -0.15 5.21
C PRO A 120 2.67 -1.22 6.05
N ASN A 121 3.98 -1.10 6.20
CA ASN A 121 4.76 -1.97 7.07
C ASN A 121 5.03 -1.29 8.43
N LYS A 122 5.69 -1.99 9.35
CA LYS A 122 6.06 -1.43 10.67
C LYS A 122 7.09 -0.29 10.58
N SER A 123 7.86 -0.19 9.49
CA SER A 123 8.97 0.74 9.32
C SER A 123 8.63 1.84 8.33
N THR A 124 8.46 3.07 8.80
CA THR A 124 8.18 4.23 7.93
C THR A 124 9.30 4.57 6.93
N THR A 125 10.48 3.96 7.10
CA THR A 125 11.69 4.26 6.34
C THR A 125 12.06 3.18 5.31
N SER A 126 11.32 2.07 5.25
CA SER A 126 11.67 0.97 4.35
C SER A 126 10.44 0.41 3.63
N LEU A 127 10.63 -0.14 2.44
CA LEU A 127 9.60 -0.74 1.58
C LEU A 127 9.94 -2.21 1.35
N ASN A 128 8.94 -3.09 1.30
CA ASN A 128 9.18 -4.52 1.08
C ASN A 128 9.54 -4.78 -0.40
N SER A 129 10.66 -5.45 -0.64
CA SER A 129 11.18 -5.74 -1.99
C SER A 129 10.27 -6.67 -2.80
N LYS A 130 9.35 -7.41 -2.18
CA LYS A 130 8.41 -8.33 -2.85
C LYS A 130 7.55 -7.67 -3.94
N PHE A 131 7.36 -6.36 -3.89
CA PHE A 131 6.60 -5.62 -4.90
C PHE A 131 7.45 -5.21 -6.11
N LEU A 132 8.78 -5.21 -6.01
CA LEU A 132 9.66 -4.81 -7.12
C LEU A 132 9.44 -5.66 -8.39
N PRO A 133 9.32 -7.00 -8.32
CA PRO A 133 9.08 -7.80 -9.53
C PRO A 133 7.79 -7.45 -10.26
N LEU A 134 6.78 -6.96 -9.54
CA LEU A 134 5.48 -6.55 -10.11
C LEU A 134 5.59 -5.23 -10.89
N LEU A 135 6.58 -4.40 -10.55
CA LEU A 135 6.79 -3.09 -11.18
C LEU A 135 7.70 -3.18 -12.42
N ARG A 136 8.34 -4.32 -12.64
CA ARG A 136 9.25 -4.54 -13.77
C ARG A 136 8.56 -4.36 -15.12
N ASN A 137 7.30 -4.80 -15.23
CA ASN A 137 6.48 -4.57 -16.41
C ASN A 137 5.43 -3.50 -16.11
N PHE A 138 5.71 -2.27 -16.54
CA PHE A 138 4.90 -1.11 -16.23
C PHE A 138 3.44 -1.25 -16.68
N HIS A 139 3.21 -1.76 -17.90
CA HIS A 139 1.85 -1.92 -18.44
C HIS A 139 1.03 -2.95 -17.67
N ARG A 140 1.67 -3.98 -17.10
CA ARG A 140 1.00 -5.00 -16.29
C ARG A 140 0.58 -4.50 -14.92
N ILE A 141 1.13 -3.39 -14.42
CA ILE A 141 0.78 -2.85 -13.10
C ILE A 141 -0.74 -2.62 -13.00
N SER A 142 -1.35 -2.05 -14.04
CA SER A 142 -2.80 -1.79 -14.09
C SER A 142 -3.67 -3.06 -14.22
N ALA A 143 -3.08 -4.16 -14.67
CA ALA A 143 -3.75 -5.43 -14.90
C ALA A 143 -3.80 -6.32 -13.65
N TYR A 144 -3.18 -5.90 -12.54
CA TYR A 144 -3.22 -6.64 -11.28
C TYR A 144 -4.42 -6.27 -10.41
N SER A 145 -4.92 -7.26 -9.67
CA SER A 145 -6.00 -7.12 -8.69
C SER A 145 -5.48 -6.58 -7.36
N TRP A 146 -5.06 -5.32 -7.37
CA TRP A 146 -4.56 -4.64 -6.17
C TRP A 146 -5.62 -4.58 -5.07
N GLY A 147 -6.90 -4.37 -5.42
CA GLY A 147 -8.00 -4.29 -4.46
C GLY A 147 -8.24 -5.61 -3.73
N GLN A 148 -8.21 -6.74 -4.43
CA GLN A 148 -8.29 -8.06 -3.78
C GLN A 148 -7.10 -8.31 -2.87
N SER A 149 -5.89 -7.95 -3.31
CA SER A 149 -4.67 -8.15 -2.52
C SER A 149 -4.68 -7.33 -1.24
N VAL A 150 -5.20 -6.10 -1.30
CA VAL A 150 -5.50 -5.25 -0.15
C VAL A 150 -6.48 -5.95 0.76
N TRP A 151 -7.66 -6.31 0.24
CA TRP A 151 -8.71 -6.98 1.01
C TRP A 151 -8.16 -8.19 1.78
N HIS A 152 -7.50 -9.13 1.10
CA HIS A 152 -6.89 -10.30 1.73
C HIS A 152 -5.86 -9.92 2.80
N THR A 153 -5.00 -8.92 2.52
CA THR A 153 -4.01 -8.48 3.52
C THR A 153 -4.70 -7.91 4.76
N TYR A 154 -5.82 -7.21 4.60
CA TYR A 154 -6.57 -6.66 5.73
C TYR A 154 -7.34 -7.74 6.46
N THR A 155 -8.16 -8.55 5.79
CA THR A 155 -8.93 -9.62 6.44
C THR A 155 -8.03 -10.64 7.13
N ASP A 156 -6.91 -11.04 6.51
CA ASP A 156 -6.01 -12.05 7.10
C ASP A 156 -5.15 -11.47 8.24
N ARG A 157 -4.69 -10.22 8.13
CA ARG A 157 -3.88 -9.59 9.20
C ARG A 157 -4.70 -9.02 10.34
N CYS A 158 -5.97 -8.70 10.13
CA CYS A 158 -6.89 -8.31 11.20
C CYS A 158 -7.02 -9.40 12.26
N VAL A 159 -6.85 -10.68 11.88
CA VAL A 159 -6.83 -11.81 12.81
C VAL A 159 -5.55 -11.86 13.67
N VAL A 160 -4.46 -11.22 13.25
CA VAL A 160 -3.12 -11.40 13.86
C VAL A 160 -2.56 -10.13 14.53
N HIS A 161 -2.91 -8.93 14.05
CA HIS A 161 -2.37 -7.66 14.57
C HIS A 161 -3.45 -6.59 14.68
N HIS A 162 -4.14 -6.61 15.82
CA HIS A 162 -5.33 -5.83 16.14
C HIS A 162 -5.20 -4.30 16.07
N ASP A 163 -4.00 -3.70 16.05
CA ASP A 163 -3.89 -2.30 16.46
C ASP A 163 -3.27 -1.32 15.44
N THR A 164 -2.15 -1.65 14.79
CA THR A 164 -1.40 -0.61 14.02
C THR A 164 -1.78 -0.51 12.54
N THR A 165 -2.05 -1.64 11.89
CA THR A 165 -2.38 -1.69 10.45
C THR A 165 -3.80 -1.20 10.20
N ILE A 166 -4.71 -1.60 11.09
CA ILE A 166 -6.13 -1.21 11.10
C ILE A 166 -6.28 0.29 11.37
N LYS A 167 -5.58 0.83 12.38
CA LYS A 167 -5.51 2.28 12.66
C LYS A 167 -5.09 3.09 11.44
N ARG A 168 -4.05 2.65 10.71
CA ARG A 168 -3.52 3.37 9.54
C ARG A 168 -4.45 3.32 8.34
N TRP A 169 -5.03 2.16 8.07
CA TRP A 169 -6.00 2.04 6.99
C TRP A 169 -7.26 2.85 7.26
N MET A 170 -7.77 2.81 8.49
CA MET A 170 -8.89 3.66 8.87
C MET A 170 -8.55 5.13 8.87
N ALA A 171 -7.33 5.53 9.27
CA ALA A 171 -6.89 6.92 9.15
C ALA A 171 -6.94 7.39 7.70
N HIS A 172 -6.46 6.56 6.77
CA HIS A 172 -6.44 6.87 5.36
C HIS A 172 -7.85 6.86 4.74
N SER A 173 -8.66 5.86 5.08
CA SER A 173 -10.03 5.71 4.58
C SER A 173 -10.96 6.81 5.12
N TYR A 174 -10.83 7.16 6.40
CA TYR A 174 -11.57 8.25 7.04
C TYR A 174 -11.24 9.62 6.43
N CYS A 175 -9.96 9.91 6.15
CA CYS A 175 -9.61 11.13 5.42
C CYS A 175 -10.30 11.19 4.04
N ASN A 176 -10.28 10.09 3.28
CA ASN A 176 -10.95 10.02 1.97
C ASN A 176 -12.48 10.10 2.06
N MET A 177 -13.10 9.60 3.13
CA MET A 177 -14.55 9.70 3.36
C MET A 177 -14.97 11.10 3.81
N GLN A 178 -14.16 11.79 4.63
CA GLN A 178 -14.48 13.14 5.11
C GLN A 178 -14.42 14.18 3.98
N GLU A 179 -13.54 13.99 2.99
CA GLU A 179 -13.49 14.83 1.79
C GLU A 179 -14.75 14.70 0.90
N ARG A 180 -15.55 13.65 1.06
CA ARG A 180 -16.80 13.43 0.29
C ARG A 180 -18.07 13.97 0.95
N GLY A 181 -18.01 14.41 2.21
CA GLY A 181 -19.20 14.87 2.93
C GLY A 181 -20.17 13.76 3.37
N ASP A 182 -19.78 12.48 3.24
CA ASP A 182 -20.62 11.33 3.59
C ASP A 182 -20.71 11.06 5.11
N MET A 183 -19.90 11.77 5.91
CA MET A 183 -20.06 11.82 7.37
C MET A 183 -20.76 13.11 7.77
N GLY A 184 -22.08 13.12 7.57
CA GLY A 184 -22.96 14.10 8.19
C GLY A 184 -22.81 14.00 9.71
N VAL A 185 -22.28 15.07 10.30
CA VAL A 185 -22.28 15.27 11.75
C VAL A 185 -23.74 15.51 12.14
N ALA A 186 -24.32 14.57 12.88
CA ALA A 186 -25.50 14.79 13.69
C ALA A 186 -25.09 14.73 15.16
#